data_AF-A0A3A0D913-F1
#
_entry.id   AF-A0A3A0D913-F1
#
_cell.length_a   1.000
_cell.length_b   1.000
_cell.length_c   1.000
_cell.angle_alpha   90.00
_cell.angle_beta   90.00
_cell.angle_gamma   90.00
#
_symmetry.space_group_name_H-M   'P 1'
#
loop_
_entity.id
_entity.type
_entity.pdbx_description
1 polymer ?
#
loop_
_entity_poly.entity_id
_entity_poly.type
_entity_poly.pdbx_seq_one_letter_code
_entity_poly.pdbx_strand_id
1 'polypeptide(L)' 'MQNHKTSVVVTLVLGIISVLYSIVVVLSLLDIYQNREPDLSEEWTVVVFGLLLFVLFAFFAIFTTIRLLRQYAELS' A
#
# COMPACT_ATOMS: atom_id res chain seq x y z
N MET A 1 9.16 -14.66 21.64
CA MET A 1 9.73 -13.31 21.39
C MET A 1 10.07 -13.05 19.91
N GLN A 2 9.57 -13.85 18.96
CA GLN A 2 9.61 -13.56 17.51
C GLN A 2 8.29 -12.84 17.14
N ASN A 3 8.19 -11.79 16.31
CA ASN A 3 9.05 -11.28 15.26
C ASN A 3 8.67 -9.81 14.98
N HIS A 4 8.66 -8.94 16.00
CA HIS A 4 8.17 -7.55 15.87
C HIS A 4 8.94 -6.75 14.81
N LYS A 5 10.26 -6.98 14.76
CA LYS A 5 11.15 -6.43 13.74
C LYS A 5 10.69 -6.85 12.34
N THR A 6 10.29 -8.09 12.14
CA THR A 6 9.78 -8.58 10.85
C THR A 6 8.46 -7.92 10.46
N SER A 7 7.50 -7.76 11.38
CA SER A 7 6.24 -7.06 11.07
C SER A 7 6.47 -5.59 10.67
N VAL A 8 7.38 -4.90 11.37
CA VAL A 8 7.78 -3.53 11.05
C VAL A 8 8.48 -3.46 9.69
N VAL A 9 9.44 -4.36 9.42
CA VAL A 9 10.14 -4.41 8.13
C VAL A 9 9.18 -4.72 6.98
N VAL A 10 8.26 -5.67 7.15
CA VAL A 10 7.23 -5.99 6.13
C VAL A 10 6.35 -4.78 5.86
N THR A 11 5.89 -4.10 6.92
CA THR A 11 5.07 -2.88 6.78
C THR A 11 5.83 -1.76 6.07
N LEU A 12 7.11 -1.57 6.39
CA LEU A 12 7.98 -0.57 5.76
C LEU A 12 8.17 -0.87 4.26
N VAL A 13 8.49 -2.13 3.93
CA VAL A 13 8.68 -2.57 2.54
C VAL A 13 7.38 -2.40 1.75
N LEU A 14 6.24 -2.82 2.32
CA LEU A 14 4.93 -2.59 1.69
C LEU A 14 4.67 -1.10 1.48
N GLY A 15 5.01 -0.24 2.45
CA GLY A 15 4.88 1.20 2.32
C GLY A 15 5.72 1.78 1.18
N ILE A 16 6.97 1.36 1.04
CA ILE A 16 7.85 1.77 -0.07
C ILE A 16 7.25 1.32 -1.40
N ILE A 17 6.81 0.07 -1.51
CA ILE A 17 6.20 -0.47 -2.72
C ILE A 17 4.91 0.30 -3.06
N SER A 18 4.06 0.60 -2.08
CA SER A 18 2.85 1.42 -2.29
C SER A 18 3.16 2.83 -2.80
N VAL A 19 4.20 3.48 -2.26
CA VAL A 19 4.63 4.81 -2.73
C VAL A 19 5.13 4.75 -4.16
N LEU A 20 6.00 3.79 -4.50
CA LEU A 20 6.50 3.63 -5.86
C LEU A 20 5.37 3.33 -6.85
N TYR A 21 4.45 2.44 -6.46
CA TYR A 21 3.32 2.07 -7.30
C TYR A 21 2.33 3.24 -7.50
N SER A 22 2.20 4.15 -6.53
CA SER A 22 1.35 5.32 -6.68
C SER A 22 1.75 6.22 -7.85
N ILE A 23 3.04 6.26 -8.21
CA ILE A 23 3.54 6.96 -9.40
C ILE A 23 2.96 6.31 -10.66
N VAL A 24 2.98 4.98 -10.74
CA VAL A 24 2.43 4.23 -11.89
C VAL A 24 0.93 4.42 -12.01
N VAL A 25 0.20 4.45 -10.88
CA VAL A 25 -1.24 4.74 -10.85
C VAL A 25 -1.51 6.16 -11.37
N VAL A 26 -0.74 7.16 -10.94
CA VAL A 26 -0.91 8.54 -11.42
C VAL A 26 -0.66 8.62 -12.93
N LEU A 27 0.37 7.97 -13.46
CA LEU A 27 0.63 7.92 -14.89
C LEU A 27 -0.52 7.27 -15.66
N SER A 28 -1.05 6.15 -15.15
CA SER A 28 -2.20 5.46 -15.76
C SER A 28 -3.47 6.31 -15.72
N LEU A 29 -3.71 7.04 -14.63
CA LEU A 29 -4.84 7.97 -14.52
C LEU A 29 -4.70 9.17 -15.46
N LEU A 30 -3.48 9.69 -15.64
CA LEU A 30 -3.23 10.74 -16.62
C LEU A 30 -3.50 10.24 -18.04
N ASP A 31 -3.09 9.02 -18.36
CA ASP A 31 -3.34 8.41 -19.66
C ASP A 31 -4.84 8.20 -19.91
N ILE A 32 -5.57 7.64 -18.94
CA ILE A 32 -7.04 7.53 -18.97
C ILE A 32 -7.73 8.89 -19.18
N TYR A 33 -7.22 9.94 -18.55
CA TYR A 33 -7.84 11.26 -18.59
C TYR A 33 -7.54 12.01 -19.91
N GLN A 34 -6.35 11.81 -20.48
CA GLN A 34 -5.87 12.55 -21.64
C GLN A 34 -6.19 11.84 -22.96
N ASN A 35 -6.20 10.51 -22.99
CA ASN A 35 -6.52 9.74 -24.18
C ASN A 35 -8.03 9.57 -24.37
N ARG A 36 -8.46 9.55 -25.64
CA ARG A 36 -9.83 9.23 -26.06
C ARG A 36 -9.91 7.82 -26.66
N GLU A 37 -8.96 6.97 -26.30
CA GLU A 37 -8.94 5.60 -26.80
C GLU A 37 -10.05 4.79 -26.11
N PRO A 38 -10.77 3.94 -26.87
CA PRO A 38 -11.92 3.22 -26.35
C PRO A 38 -11.54 2.02 -25.45
N ASP A 39 -10.30 1.55 -25.52
CA ASP A 39 -9.79 0.47 -24.66
C ASP A 39 -8.78 1.03 -23.67
N LEU A 40 -9.19 1.12 -22.41
CA LEU A 40 -8.35 1.55 -21.28
C LEU A 40 -8.32 0.47 -20.19
N SER A 41 -8.56 -0.78 -20.58
CA SER A 41 -8.71 -1.90 -19.64
C SER A 41 -7.43 -2.19 -18.87
N GLU A 42 -6.27 -1.98 -19.48
CA GLU A 42 -4.97 -2.17 -18.86
C GLU A 42 -4.68 -1.11 -17.79
N GLU A 43 -4.96 0.15 -18.08
CA GLU A 43 -4.76 1.29 -17.19
C GLU A 43 -5.66 1.17 -15.97
N TRP A 44 -6.94 0.80 -16.16
CA TRP A 44 -7.84 0.52 -15.04
C TRP A 44 -7.39 -0.66 -14.20
N THR A 45 -6.81 -1.69 -14.83
CA THR A 45 -6.23 -2.82 -14.11
C THR A 45 -5.08 -2.35 -13.21
N VAL A 46 -4.19 -1.50 -13.72
CA VAL A 46 -3.10 -0.90 -12.94
C VAL A 46 -3.64 -0.12 -11.76
N VAL A 47 -4.68 0.71 -11.95
CA VAL A 47 -5.32 1.48 -10.88
C VAL A 47 -5.90 0.56 -9.79
N VAL A 48 -6.60 -0.51 -10.17
CA VAL A 48 -7.19 -1.48 -9.23
C VAL A 48 -6.11 -2.19 -8.42
N PHE A 49 -5.03 -2.65 -9.05
CA PHE A 49 -3.90 -3.26 -8.34
C PHE A 49 -3.23 -2.28 -7.38
N GLY A 50 -3.11 -1.00 -7.76
CA GLY A 50 -2.58 0.04 -6.89
C GLY A 50 -3.45 0.28 -5.66
N LEU A 51 -4.76 0.32 -5.84
CA LEU A 51 -5.72 0.44 -4.74
C LEU A 51 -5.62 -0.76 -3.79
N LEU A 52 -5.57 -1.99 -4.34
CA LEU A 52 -5.46 -3.21 -3.54
C LEU A 52 -4.16 -3.23 -2.71
N LEU A 53 -3.03 -2.85 -3.32
CA LEU A 53 -1.75 -2.73 -2.65
C LEU A 53 -1.79 -1.68 -1.53
N PHE A 54 -2.43 -0.54 -1.76
CA PHE A 54 -2.60 0.50 -0.74
C PHE A 54 -3.46 0.01 0.44
N VAL A 55 -4.55 -0.69 0.17
CA VAL A 55 -5.42 -1.28 1.21
C VAL A 55 -4.64 -2.31 2.04
N LEU A 56 -3.84 -3.17 1.40
CA LEU A 56 -2.98 -4.13 2.11
C LEU A 56 -1.98 -3.40 3.01
N PHE A 57 -1.28 -2.39 2.48
CA PHE A 57 -0.36 -1.59 3.29
C PHE A 57 -1.07 -0.95 4.49
N ALA A 58 -2.22 -0.29 4.28
CA ALA A 58 -2.98 0.34 5.35
C ALA A 58 -3.38 -0.67 6.44
N PHE A 59 -3.85 -1.86 6.05
CA PHE A 59 -4.19 -2.92 6.98
C PHE A 59 -2.98 -3.38 7.82
N PHE A 60 -1.84 -3.64 7.19
CA PHE A 60 -0.61 -4.05 7.88
C PHE A 60 -0.06 -2.94 8.78
N ALA A 61 -0.15 -1.68 8.35
CA ALA A 61 0.28 -0.52 9.14
C ALA A 61 -0.56 -0.36 10.41
N ILE A 62 -1.89 -0.43 10.29
CA ILE A 62 -2.80 -0.39 11.44
C ILE A 62 -2.51 -1.56 12.38
N PHE A 63 -2.43 -2.78 11.86
CA PHE A 63 -2.18 -3.97 12.68
C PHE A 63 -0.85 -3.89 13.44
N THR A 64 0.22 -3.49 12.75
CA THR A 64 1.54 -3.31 13.38
C THR A 64 1.51 -2.21 14.44
N THR A 65 0.81 -1.10 14.18
CA THR A 65 0.68 0.00 15.14
C THR A 65 -0.07 -0.41 16.39
N ILE A 66 -1.23 -1.07 16.25
CA ILE A 66 -2.02 -1.58 17.39
C ILE A 66 -1.19 -2.55 18.23
N ARG A 67 -0.45 -3.46 17.57
CA ARG A 67 0.40 -4.43 18.26
C ARG A 67 1.49 -3.75 19.07
N LEU A 68 2.17 -2.75 18.51
CA LEU A 68 3.19 -1.99 19.22
C LEU A 68 2.60 -1.24 20.41
N LEU A 69 1.47 -0.54 20.23
CA LEU A 69 0.81 0.21 21.30
C LEU A 69 0.40 -0.68 22.49
N ARG A 70 -0.15 -1.87 22.24
CA ARG A 70 -0.46 -2.83 23.32
C ARG A 70 0.78 -3.22 24.11
N GLN A 71 1.90 -3.46 23.44
CA GLN A 71 3.16 -3.81 24.11
C GLN A 71 3.71 -2.66 24.96
N TYR A 72 3.61 -1.42 24.49
CA TYR A 72 4.02 -0.26 25.28
C TYR A 72 3.13 -0.09 26.53
N ALA A 73 1.83 -0.34 26.42
CA ALA A 73 0.90 -0.26 27.55
C ALA A 73 1.10 -1.37 28.60
N GLU A 74 1.58 -2.55 28.20
CA GLU A 74 1.93 -3.64 29.13
C GLU A 74 3.24 -3.39 29.90
N LEU A 75 4.07 -2.43 29.44
CA LEU A 75 5.37 -2.08 30.03
C LEU A 75 5.33 -0.82 30.90
N SER A 76 4.22 -0.07 30.91
CA SER A 76 3.99 1.14 31.71
C SER A 76 3.18 0.84 32.97
#